data_AF-A0A0K0Y0C5-F1
#
_entry.id   AF-A0A0K0Y0C5-F1
#
_cell.length_a   1.000
_cell.length_b   1.000
_cell.length_c   1.000
_cell.angle_alpha   90.00
_cell.angle_beta   90.00
_cell.angle_gamma   90.00
#
_symmetry.space_group_name_H-M   'P 1'
#
loop_
_entity.id
_entity.type
_entity.pdbx_description
1 polymer ?
#
loop_
_entity_poly.entity_id
_entity_poly.type
_entity_poly.pdbx_seq_one_letter_code
_entity_poly.pdbx_strand_id
1 'polypeptide(L)' 'MNQSIQIHNLPETVLATLEARAIRRGQSLQEYLHQALVQLARMPTLNEQEAIRDTPIELDQPQG' A
#
# COMPACT_ATOMS: atom_id res chain seq x y z
N MET A 1 8.25 16.34 0.77
CA MET A 1 7.15 16.79 1.66
C MET A 1 6.92 15.70 2.69
N ASN A 2 7.01 15.99 3.99
CA ASN A 2 6.80 15.01 5.04
C ASN A 2 5.34 15.04 5.48
N GLN A 3 4.57 14.00 5.16
CA GLN A 3 3.18 13.83 5.58
C GLN A 3 3.12 12.75 6.66
N SER A 4 2.34 12.98 7.71
CA SER A 4 2.11 12.04 8.81
C SER A 4 0.63 11.68 8.91
N ILE A 5 0.34 10.43 9.27
CA ILE A 5 -1.02 9.92 9.48
C ILE A 5 -1.12 9.47 10.93
N GLN A 6 -2.20 9.86 11.60
CA GLN A 6 -2.55 9.40 12.94
C GLN A 6 -3.78 8.50 12.85
N ILE A 7 -3.72 7.34 13.51
CA ILE A 7 -4.84 6.40 13.56
C ILE A 7 -5.36 6.40 15.00
N HIS A 8 -6.62 6.76 15.17
CA HIS A 8 -7.29 6.81 16.46
C HIS A 8 -8.20 5.60 16.66
N ASN A 9 -8.50 5.28 17.92
CA ASN A 9 -9.43 4.20 18.30
C ASN A 9 -9.05 2.82 17.73
N LEU A 10 -7.75 2.53 17.65
CA LEU A 10 -7.27 1.21 17.25
C LEU A 10 -7.56 0.20 18.38
N PRO A 11 -8.28 -0.91 18.11
CA PRO A 11 -8.49 -1.94 19.11
C PRO A 11 -7.16 -2.48 19.63
N GLU A 12 -7.04 -2.68 20.94
CA GLU A 12 -5.79 -3.14 21.56
C GLU A 12 -5.29 -4.47 20.97
N THR A 13 -6.21 -5.37 20.65
CA THR A 13 -5.89 -6.66 20.01
C THR A 13 -5.28 -6.49 18.62
N VAL A 14 -5.70 -5.47 17.88
CA VAL A 14 -5.15 -5.13 16.56
C VAL A 14 -3.76 -4.54 16.72
N LEU A 15 -3.57 -3.60 17.66
CA LEU A 15 -2.26 -3.02 17.97
C LEU A 15 -1.25 -4.11 18.34
N ALA A 16 -1.60 -4.99 19.28
CA ALA A 16 -0.74 -6.09 19.71
C ALA A 16 -0.36 -7.03 18.55
N THR A 17 -1.32 -7.30 17.64
CA THR A 17 -1.06 -8.11 16.45
C THR A 17 -0.06 -7.42 15.50
N LEU A 18 -0.18 -6.11 15.30
CA LEU A 18 0.71 -5.34 14.44
C LEU A 18 2.13 -5.26 15.03
N GLU A 19 2.24 -5.03 16.35
CA GLU A 19 3.53 -5.03 17.06
C GLU A 19 4.22 -6.40 16.98
N ALA A 20 3.49 -7.49 17.21
CA ALA A 20 4.03 -8.84 17.09
C ALA A 20 4.57 -9.12 15.68
N ARG A 21 3.89 -8.64 14.64
CA ARG A 21 4.34 -8.77 13.25
C ARG A 21 5.59 -7.93 12.95
N ALA A 22 5.65 -6.70 13.47
CA ALA A 22 6.82 -5.84 13.33
C ALA A 22 8.05 -6.46 14.00
N ILE A 23 7.91 -6.95 15.24
CA ILE A 23 8.96 -7.65 15.99
C ILE A 23 9.46 -8.87 15.21
N ARG A 24 8.54 -9.69 14.68
CA ARG A 24 8.89 -10.87 13.86
C ARG A 24 9.70 -10.53 12.60
N ARG A 25 9.58 -9.31 12.08
CA ARG A 25 10.36 -8.82 10.94
C ARG A 25 11.62 -8.05 11.34
N GLY A 26 11.90 -7.88 12.63
CA GLY A 26 13.01 -7.06 13.12
C GLY A 26 12.82 -5.57 12.80
N GLN A 27 11.58 -5.11 12.70
CA GLN A 27 11.22 -3.74 12.31
C GLN A 27 10.57 -3.00 13.48
N SER A 28 10.67 -1.67 13.48
CA SER A 28 9.79 -0.84 14.30
C SER A 28 8.35 -0.93 13.79
N LEU A 29 7.36 -0.69 14.65
CA LEU A 29 5.95 -0.67 14.25
C LEU A 29 5.69 0.35 13.13
N GLN A 30 6.30 1.53 13.21
CA GLN A 30 6.17 2.58 12.20
C GLN A 30 6.68 2.12 10.83
N GLU A 31 7.86 1.50 10.79
CA GLU A 31 8.44 1.01 9.54
C GLU A 31 7.61 -0.12 8.93
N TYR A 32 7.15 -1.05 9.76
CA TYR A 32 6.25 -2.12 9.35
C TYR A 32 4.96 -1.59 8.72
N LEU A 33 4.31 -0.62 9.37
CA LEU A 33 3.08 -0.01 8.87
C LEU A 33 3.30 0.80 7.59
N HIS A 34 4.41 1.54 7.51
CA HIS A 34 4.76 2.28 6.30
C HIS A 34 4.92 1.33 5.09
N GLN A 35 5.67 0.24 5.26
CA GLN A 35 5.84 -0.75 4.19
C GLN A 35 4.50 -1.42 3.81
N ALA A 36 3.68 -1.76 4.80
CA ALA A 36 2.37 -2.34 4.55
C ALA A 36 1.45 -1.39 3.75
N LEU A 37 1.44 -0.10 4.09
CA LEU A 37 0.66 0.92 3.36
C LEU A 37 1.17 1.13 1.93
N VAL A 38 2.50 1.20 1.74
CA VAL A 38 3.09 1.29 0.39
C VAL A 38 2.74 0.06 -0.44
N GLN A 39 2.80 -1.13 0.14
CA GLN A 39 2.46 -2.36 -0.56
C GLN A 39 0.98 -2.40 -0.92
N LEU A 40 0.10 -1.98 -0.01
CA LEU A 40 -1.33 -1.87 -0.24
C LEU A 40 -1.64 -0.91 -1.40
N ALA A 41 -1.03 0.28 -1.40
CA ALA A 41 -1.25 1.29 -2.44
C ALA A 41 -0.70 0.89 -3.81
N ARG A 42 0.25 -0.06 -3.88
CA ARG A 42 0.78 -0.60 -5.14
C ARG A 42 -0.13 -1.66 -5.77
N MET A 43 -1.06 -2.23 -5.00
CA MET A 43 -2.00 -3.22 -5.52
C MET A 43 -3.19 -2.47 -6.13
N PRO A 44 -3.43 -2.57 -7.46
CA PRO A 44 -4.62 -1.98 -8.04
C PRO A 44 -5.85 -2.63 -7.39
N THR A 45 -6.83 -1.83 -7.02
CA THR A 45 -8.13 -2.37 -6.64
C THR A 45 -8.78 -3.08 -7.83
N LEU A 46 -9.74 -3.96 -7.58
CA LEU A 46 -10.48 -4.64 -8.66
C LEU A 46 -11.09 -3.65 -9.65
N ASN A 47 -11.66 -2.55 -9.14
CA ASN A 47 -12.24 -1.48 -9.95
C ASN A 47 -11.16 -0.75 -10.80
N GLU A 48 -9.97 -0.53 -10.23
CA GLU A 48 -8.84 0.02 -10.99
C GLU A 48 -8.31 -0.96 -12.05
N GLN A 49 -8.33 -2.27 -11.78
CA GLN A 49 -7.97 -3.28 -12.78
C GLN A 49 -8.93 -3.29 -13.98
N GLU A 50 -10.23 -3.06 -13.74
CA GLU A 50 -11.24 -2.92 -14.80
C GLU A 50 -11.01 -1.66 -15.63
N ALA A 51 -10.66 -0.53 -14.99
CA ALA A 51 -10.30 0.71 -15.69
C ALA A 51 -9.01 0.58 -16.53
N ILE A 52 -7.99 -0.13 -16.03
CA ILE A 52 -6.74 -0.35 -16.78
C ILE A 52 -6.99 -1.19 -18.04
N ARG A 53 -7.88 -2.19 -17.97
CA ARG A 53 -8.23 -3.05 -19.12
C ARG A 53 -8.87 -2.30 -20.28
N ASP A 54 -9.58 -1.21 -20.02
CA ASP A 54 -10.29 -0.42 -21.04
C ASP A 54 -9.39 0.66 -21.69
N THR A 55 -8.16 0.82 -21.20
CA THR A 55 -7.22 1.80 -21.77
C THR A 55 -6.70 1.28 -23.12
N PRO A 56 -6.98 1.95 -24.26
CA PRO A 56 -6.38 1.57 -25.53
C PRO A 56 -4.86 1.70 -25.42
N ILE A 57 -4.13 0.62 -25.71
CA ILE A 57 -2.67 0.72 -25.91
C ILE A 57 -2.50 1.56 -27.19
N GLU A 58 -2.11 2.83 -27.07
CA GLU A 58 -1.52 3.56 -28.18
C GLU A 58 -0.22 2.83 -28.54
N LEU A 59 -0.29 1.98 -29.55
CA LEU A 59 0.88 1.37 -30.17
C LEU A 59 1.65 2.53 -30.80
N ASP A 60 2.79 2.88 -30.20
CA ASP A 60 3.75 3.85 -30.74
C ASP A 60 4.07 3.45 -32.19
N GLN A 61 3.46 4.15 -33.15
CA GLN A 61 3.71 3.92 -34.57
C GLN A 61 5.09 4.50 -34.87
N PRO A 62 6.04 3.71 -35.40
CA PRO A 62 7.35 4.23 -35.75
C PRO A 62 7.18 5.28 -36.84
N GLN A 63 7.43 6.54 -36.48
CA GLN A 63 7.42 7.62 -37.45
C GLN A 63 8.64 7.44 -38.35
N GLY A 64 8.37 7.21 -39.64
CA GLY A 64 9.37 6.98 -40.68
C GLY A 64 10.14 8.22 -41.09
#